data_AF-X7E9W6-F1
#
_entry.id   AF-X7E9W6-F1
#
_cell.length_a   1.000
_cell.length_b   1.000
_cell.length_c   1.000
_cell.angle_alpha   90.00
_cell.angle_beta   90.00
_cell.angle_gamma   90.00
#
_symmetry.space_group_name_H-M   'P 1'
#
loop_
_entity.id
_entity.type
_entity.pdbx_description
1 polymer ?
#
loop_
_entity_poly.entity_id
_entity_poly.type
_entity_poly.pdbx_seq_one_letter_code
_entity_poly.pdbx_strand_id
1 'polypeptide(L)'
;MGGLGHIGVKFAKALGAEVTIFTRSESKIAEAKKQGADHVIVSTDADQMKAAATTFDYLLDTIPVQHNLNPYLNCLKVDGTHILVGLIEPIEPTIHSASLVLKRRVLTGSLMGGIAETQ
;
A
#
# COMPACT_ATOMS: atom_id res chain seq x y z
N MET A 1 10.96 -0.21 -2.66
CA MET A 1 10.53 -0.83 -3.92
C MET A 1 11.34 -2.11 -4.13
N GLY A 2 10.67 -3.24 -4.28
CA GLY A 2 11.25 -4.53 -4.66
C GLY A 2 10.58 -5.07 -5.92
N GLY A 3 10.82 -6.34 -6.29
CA GLY A 3 10.31 -6.91 -7.54
C GLY A 3 8.79 -6.83 -7.69
N LEU A 4 8.03 -7.21 -6.65
CA LEU A 4 6.57 -7.23 -6.71
C LEU A 4 5.97 -5.81 -6.83
N GLY A 5 6.49 -4.86 -6.06
CA GLY A 5 6.05 -3.46 -6.14
C GLY A 5 6.28 -2.83 -7.52
N HIS A 6 7.39 -3.15 -8.19
CA HIS A 6 7.66 -2.66 -9.54
C HIS A 6 6.64 -3.20 -10.55
N ILE A 7 6.31 -4.49 -10.48
CA ILE A 7 5.26 -5.06 -11.35
C ILE A 7 3.88 -4.47 -11.03
N GLY A 8 3.56 -4.28 -9.75
CA GLY A 8 2.31 -3.64 -9.32
C GLY A 8 2.13 -2.24 -9.90
N VAL A 9 3.17 -1.42 -9.91
CA VAL A 9 3.14 -0.07 -10.52
C VAL A 9 2.80 -0.16 -12.00
N LYS A 10 3.48 -1.04 -12.75
CA LYS A 10 3.25 -1.20 -14.20
C LYS A 10 1.82 -1.63 -14.50
N PHE A 11 1.27 -2.61 -13.77
CA PHE A 11 -0.12 -3.03 -13.94
C PHE A 11 -1.10 -1.92 -13.59
N ALA A 12 -0.93 -1.24 -12.46
CA ALA A 12 -1.80 -0.15 -12.05
C ALA A 12 -1.82 0.98 -13.09
N LYS A 13 -0.64 1.37 -13.61
CA LYS A 13 -0.54 2.35 -14.70
C LYS A 13 -1.20 1.88 -15.99
N ALA A 14 -1.01 0.62 -16.38
CA ALA A 14 -1.65 0.05 -17.57
C ALA A 14 -3.19 0.01 -17.45
N LEU A 15 -3.71 -0.14 -16.23
CA LEU A 15 -5.14 -0.07 -15.91
C LEU A 15 -5.68 1.37 -15.80
N GLY A 16 -4.84 2.39 -16.00
CA GLY A 16 -5.24 3.79 -15.96
C GLY A 16 -5.31 4.40 -14.55
N ALA A 17 -4.74 3.75 -13.54
CA ALA A 17 -4.70 4.29 -12.19
C ALA A 17 -3.66 5.42 -12.06
N GLU A 18 -3.94 6.34 -11.15
CA GLU A 18 -2.94 7.24 -10.56
C GLU A 18 -2.20 6.50 -9.46
N VAL A 19 -0.87 6.42 -9.57
CA VAL A 19 -0.04 5.54 -8.73
C VAL A 19 0.86 6.37 -7.83
N THR A 20 0.72 6.13 -6.52
CA THR A 20 1.61 6.69 -5.50
C THR A 20 2.43 5.57 -4.87
N ILE A 21 3.75 5.77 -4.75
CA ILE A 21 4.64 4.85 -4.06
C ILE A 21 4.97 5.37 -2.66
N PHE A 22 4.78 4.52 -1.65
CA PHE A 22 5.33 4.76 -0.31
C PHE A 22 6.75 4.21 -0.20
N THR A 23 7.66 4.99 0.36
CA THR A 23 9.05 4.59 0.64
C THR A 23 9.50 5.14 1.99
N ARG A 24 10.44 4.47 2.67
CA ARG A 24 11.09 5.01 3.87
C ARG A 24 12.37 5.80 3.55
N SER A 25 12.74 5.88 2.28
CA SER A 25 14.01 6.48 1.86
C SER A 25 13.79 7.44 0.72
N GLU A 26 14.17 8.71 0.92
CA GLU A 26 14.13 9.77 -0.09
C GLU A 26 14.98 9.43 -1.32
N SER A 27 16.09 8.71 -1.12
CA SER A 27 16.96 8.26 -2.22
C SER A 27 16.24 7.40 -3.27
N LYS A 28 15.08 6.82 -2.93
CA LYS A 28 14.27 5.99 -3.84
C LYS A 28 13.23 6.79 -4.63
N ILE A 29 13.10 8.09 -4.43
CA ILE A 29 12.11 8.93 -5.13
C ILE A 29 12.37 8.95 -6.64
N ALA A 30 13.62 9.19 -7.05
CA ALA A 30 13.97 9.25 -8.47
C ALA A 30 13.73 7.91 -9.17
N GLU A 31 14.06 6.79 -8.50
CA GLU A 31 13.81 5.45 -9.01
C GLU A 31 12.31 5.17 -9.13
N ALA A 32 11.52 5.49 -8.10
CA ALA A 32 10.06 5.32 -8.11
C ALA A 32 9.39 6.05 -9.28
N LYS A 33 9.77 7.31 -9.54
CA LYS A 33 9.28 8.09 -10.68
C LYS A 33 9.69 7.47 -12.02
N LYS A 34 10.94 7.00 -12.13
CA LYS A 34 11.42 6.30 -13.34
C LYS A 34 10.61 5.03 -13.64
N GLN A 35 10.09 4.34 -12.62
CA GLN A 35 9.24 3.17 -12.81
C GLN A 35 7.77 3.49 -13.10
N GLY A 36 7.40 4.77 -13.19
CA GLY A 36 6.07 5.22 -13.62
C GLY A 36 5.13 5.63 -12.50
N ALA A 37 5.63 5.81 -11.27
CA ALA A 37 4.83 6.43 -10.21
C ALA A 37 4.55 7.91 -10.51
N ASP A 38 3.32 8.35 -10.31
CA ASP A 38 2.91 9.76 -10.42
C ASP A 38 3.39 10.55 -9.20
N HIS A 39 3.26 9.93 -8.01
CA HIS A 39 3.66 10.53 -6.74
C HIS A 39 4.51 9.59 -5.89
N VAL A 40 5.26 10.17 -4.95
CA VAL A 40 6.03 9.42 -3.97
C VAL A 40 5.82 10.03 -2.60
N ILE A 41 5.51 9.20 -1.61
CA ILE A 41 5.36 9.58 -0.20
C ILE A 41 6.48 8.93 0.61
N VAL A 42 7.17 9.74 1.40
CA VAL A 42 8.14 9.26 2.38
C VAL A 42 7.37 8.89 3.66
N SER A 43 7.19 7.61 3.95
CA SER A 43 6.31 7.17 5.05
C SER A 43 6.86 7.42 6.45
N THR A 44 8.11 7.84 6.56
CA THR A 44 8.70 8.35 7.81
C THR A 44 8.48 9.84 8.01
N ASP A 45 8.00 10.55 7.00
CA ASP A 45 7.62 11.96 7.08
C ASP A 45 6.14 12.06 7.51
N ALA A 46 5.93 12.59 8.73
CA ALA A 46 4.61 12.69 9.32
C ALA A 46 3.68 13.66 8.58
N ASP A 47 4.23 14.73 7.99
CA ASP A 47 3.44 15.73 7.28
C ASP A 47 2.97 15.19 5.93
N GLN A 48 3.83 14.48 5.21
CA GLN A 48 3.44 13.79 3.98
C GLN A 48 2.38 12.71 4.25
N MET A 49 2.55 11.90 5.30
CA MET A 49 1.55 10.89 5.68
C MET A 49 0.21 11.52 6.08
N LYS A 50 0.23 12.67 6.78
CA LYS A 50 -0.98 13.41 7.15
C LYS A 50 -1.68 13.99 5.92
N ALA A 51 -0.93 14.54 4.96
CA ALA A 51 -1.49 15.05 3.71
C ALA A 51 -2.14 13.94 2.87
N ALA A 52 -1.65 12.72 3.00
CA ALA A 52 -2.17 11.54 2.31
C ALA A 52 -3.37 10.88 3.01
N ALA A 53 -3.96 11.50 4.04
CA ALA A 53 -5.10 10.93 4.74
C ALA A 53 -6.36 10.88 3.85
N THR A 54 -7.04 9.73 3.83
CA THR A 54 -8.32 9.55 3.09
C THR A 54 -8.23 9.85 1.59
N THR A 55 -7.13 9.46 0.92
CA THR A 55 -6.87 9.75 -0.50
C THR A 55 -6.89 8.52 -1.42
N PHE A 56 -6.65 7.31 -0.91
CA PHE A 56 -6.50 6.12 -1.75
C PHE A 56 -7.72 5.20 -1.70
N ASP A 57 -8.10 4.68 -2.86
CA ASP A 57 -9.12 3.64 -3.00
C ASP A 57 -8.52 2.25 -2.69
N TYR A 58 -7.28 2.01 -3.11
CA TYR A 58 -6.55 0.76 -2.91
C TYR A 58 -5.12 1.02 -2.42
N LEU A 59 -4.64 0.16 -1.52
CA LEU A 59 -3.23 0.05 -1.15
C LEU A 59 -2.75 -1.38 -1.39
N LEU A 60 -1.84 -1.56 -2.33
CA LEU A 60 -1.17 -2.84 -2.57
C LEU A 60 0.13 -2.89 -1.76
N ASP A 61 0.16 -3.73 -0.73
CA ASP A 61 1.25 -3.79 0.22
C ASP A 61 2.19 -4.97 -0.07
N THR A 62 3.35 -4.62 -0.61
CA THR A 62 4.38 -5.57 -1.00
C THR A 62 5.55 -5.62 -0.01
N ILE A 63 5.38 -5.15 1.23
CA ILE A 63 6.46 -5.14 2.23
C ILE A 63 6.54 -6.52 2.90
N PRO A 64 7.67 -7.26 2.80
CA PRO A 64 7.74 -8.65 3.25
C PRO A 64 8.23 -8.82 4.70
N VAL A 65 8.27 -7.73 5.47
CA VAL A 65 8.78 -7.70 6.85
C VAL A 65 7.83 -6.91 7.73
N GLN A 66 7.89 -7.12 9.04
CA GLN A 66 7.09 -6.39 10.03
C GLN A 66 7.08 -4.87 9.79
N HIS A 67 5.89 -4.29 9.78
CA HIS A 67 5.68 -2.85 9.70
C HIS A 67 4.30 -2.45 10.24
N ASN A 68 4.18 -1.22 10.73
CA ASN A 68 2.93 -0.71 11.29
C ASN A 68 1.93 -0.36 10.18
N LEU A 69 0.79 -1.04 10.15
CA LEU A 69 -0.27 -0.82 9.15
C LEU A 69 -1.15 0.40 9.45
N ASN A 70 -1.25 0.82 10.71
CA ASN A 70 -2.20 1.87 11.14
C ASN A 70 -2.04 3.20 10.38
N PRO A 71 -0.82 3.72 10.13
CA PRO A 71 -0.64 4.93 9.34
C PRO A 71 -1.16 4.80 7.91
N TYR A 72 -0.98 3.64 7.28
CA TYR A 72 -1.42 3.38 5.90
C TYR A 72 -2.93 3.20 5.81
N LEU A 73 -3.54 2.53 6.80
CA LEU A 73 -5.00 2.44 6.90
C LEU A 73 -5.65 3.82 6.96
N ASN A 74 -5.02 4.81 7.60
CA ASN A 74 -5.53 6.18 7.63
C ASN A 74 -5.49 6.88 6.26
N CYS A 75 -4.64 6.44 5.35
CA CYS A 75 -4.56 6.97 3.99
C CYS A 75 -5.71 6.50 3.08
N LEU A 76 -6.44 5.45 3.46
CA LEU A 76 -7.55 4.94 2.67
C LEU A 76 -8.82 5.79 2.82
N LYS A 77 -9.57 5.91 1.72
CA LYS A 77 -10.93 6.49 1.70
C LYS A 77 -11.92 5.63 2.50
N VAL A 78 -13.17 6.10 2.57
CA VAL A 78 -14.30 5.25 2.93
C VAL A 78 -14.39 4.11 1.91
N ASP A 79 -14.62 2.89 2.38
CA ASP A 79 -14.65 1.66 1.57
C ASP A 79 -13.31 1.28 0.90
N GLY A 80 -12.21 1.97 1.25
CA GLY A 80 -10.89 1.68 0.70
C GLY A 80 -10.33 0.33 1.18
N THR A 81 -9.50 -0.30 0.35
CA THR A 81 -8.96 -1.65 0.60
C THR A 81 -7.43 -1.65 0.71
N HIS A 82 -6.90 -2.16 1.83
CA HIS A 82 -5.49 -2.50 2.01
C HIS A 82 -5.30 -3.99 1.73
N ILE A 83 -4.41 -4.31 0.80
CA ILE A 83 -4.19 -5.67 0.29
C ILE A 83 -2.76 -6.09 0.62
N LEU A 84 -2.61 -7.00 1.58
CA LEU A 84 -1.33 -7.59 1.96
C LEU A 84 -0.95 -8.70 0.95
N VAL A 85 0.20 -8.55 0.31
CA VAL A 85 0.77 -9.58 -0.59
C VAL A 85 2.20 -9.97 -0.22
N GLY A 86 2.83 -9.26 0.72
CA GLY A 86 4.21 -9.51 1.16
C GLY A 86 4.36 -10.01 2.59
N LEU A 87 3.57 -9.49 3.53
CA LEU A 87 3.73 -9.78 4.96
C LEU A 87 3.06 -11.11 5.34
N ILE A 88 3.86 -12.11 5.72
CA ILE A 88 3.42 -13.45 6.17
C ILE A 88 3.81 -13.65 7.66
N GLU A 89 3.85 -12.57 8.43
CA GLU A 89 4.10 -12.55 9.88
C GLU A 89 2.90 -11.95 10.62
N PRO A 90 2.79 -12.11 11.95
CA PRO A 90 1.76 -11.44 12.74
C PRO A 90 1.71 -9.92 12.49
N ILE A 91 0.52 -9.35 12.57
CA ILE A 91 0.36 -7.91 12.42
C ILE A 91 0.67 -7.23 13.74
N GLU A 92 1.84 -6.63 13.83
CA GLU A 92 2.34 -5.85 14.95
C GLU A 92 2.84 -4.46 14.50
N PRO A 93 2.50 -3.38 15.23
CA PRO A 93 1.55 -3.37 16.34
C PRO A 93 0.13 -3.73 15.87
N THR A 94 -0.68 -4.22 16.80
CA THR A 94 -2.11 -4.50 16.57
C THR A 94 -2.83 -3.35 15.86
N ILE A 95 -3.79 -3.71 15.01
CA ILE A 95 -4.59 -2.74 14.28
C ILE A 95 -5.60 -2.10 15.21
N HIS A 96 -5.69 -0.78 15.16
CA HIS A 96 -6.75 -0.05 15.84
C HIS A 96 -8.07 -0.28 15.08
N SER A 97 -9.00 -1.03 15.67
CA SER A 97 -10.27 -1.42 15.02
C SER A 97 -11.08 -0.22 14.50
N ALA A 98 -11.04 0.93 15.17
CA ALA A 98 -11.70 2.14 14.69
C ALA A 98 -11.22 2.59 13.29
N SER A 99 -9.97 2.31 12.92
CA SER A 99 -9.44 2.60 11.58
C SER A 99 -10.22 1.85 10.50
N LEU A 100 -10.80 0.69 10.82
CA LEU A 100 -11.65 -0.08 9.92
C LEU A 100 -13.12 0.32 10.07
N VAL A 101 -13.66 0.31 11.31
CA VAL A 101 -15.09 0.49 11.60
C VAL A 101 -15.62 1.85 11.16
N LEU A 102 -14.89 2.94 11.43
CA LEU A 102 -15.40 4.30 11.19
C LEU A 102 -15.50 4.67 9.71
N LYS A 103 -14.79 3.95 8.84
CA LYS A 103 -14.68 4.24 7.40
C LYS A 103 -15.00 3.04 6.52
N ARG A 104 -15.47 1.92 7.10
CA ARG A 104 -15.74 0.66 6.39
C ARG A 104 -14.56 0.19 5.54
N ARG A 105 -13.34 0.40 6.03
CA ARG A 105 -12.14 0.00 5.30
C ARG A 105 -11.94 -1.50 5.39
N VAL A 106 -11.35 -2.06 4.34
CA VAL A 106 -11.06 -3.49 4.24
C VAL A 106 -9.56 -3.69 4.40
N LEU A 107 -9.17 -4.61 5.26
CA LEU A 107 -7.83 -5.19 5.25
C LEU A 107 -7.97 -6.64 4.80
N THR A 108 -7.25 -7.00 3.74
CA THR A 108 -7.29 -8.34 3.16
C THR A 108 -5.89 -8.81 2.81
N GLY A 109 -5.73 -10.11 2.58
CA GLY A 109 -4.50 -10.73 2.11
C GLY A 109 -4.73 -11.45 0.79
N SER A 110 -3.69 -11.55 -0.03
CA SER A 110 -3.67 -12.38 -1.23
C SER A 110 -2.25 -12.89 -1.47
N LEU A 111 -2.07 -14.20 -1.49
CA LEU A 111 -0.75 -14.79 -1.76
C LEU A 111 -0.44 -14.86 -3.27
N MET A 112 -1.43 -15.22 -4.09
CA MET A 112 -1.28 -15.51 -5.52
C MET A 112 -2.67 -15.62 -6.20
N GLY A 113 -2.71 -15.96 -7.50
CA GLY A 113 -3.92 -16.44 -8.22
C GLY A 113 -3.67 -16.52 -9.74
N GLY A 114 -4.60 -17.00 -10.58
CA GLY A 114 -5.17 -18.35 -10.57
C GLY A 114 -4.46 -19.23 -11.63
N ILE A 115 -4.75 -20.54 -11.74
CA ILE A 115 -5.88 -21.05 -12.54
C ILE A 115 -6.89 -21.72 -11.62
N ALA A 116 -8.10 -21.16 -11.58
CA ALA A 116 -9.07 -21.39 -10.50
C ALA A 116 -8.40 -21.36 -9.12
N GLU A 117 -7.58 -20.30 -8.92
CA GLU A 117 -6.97 -19.95 -7.65
C GLU A 117 -6.08 -21.06 -7.08
N THR A 118 -4.85 -21.21 -7.61
CA THR A 118 -3.78 -21.95 -6.91
C THR A 118 -3.69 -23.47 -7.12
N GLN A 119 -4.39 -24.02 -8.13
CA GLN A 119 -4.27 -25.43 -8.58
C GLN A 119 -2.87 -26.03 -8.50
#